data_AF-A0A165LD77-F1
#
_entry.id   AF-A0A165LD77-F1
#
_cell.length_a   1.000
_cell.length_b   1.000
_cell.length_c   1.000
_cell.angle_alpha   90.00
_cell.angle_beta   90.00
_cell.angle_gamma   90.00
#
_symmetry.space_group_name_H-M   'P 1'
#
loop_
_entity.id
_entity.type
_entity.pdbx_description
1 polymer ?
#
loop_
_entity_poly.entity_id
_entity_poly.type
_entity_poly.pdbx_seq_one_letter_code
_entity_poly.pdbx_strand_id
1 'polypeptide(L)'
;MPHLTSIRSVCTQPHSGEAIKTEFQLLNAHRAEIASGLQLTRYRMLKKSKTGNKVLFIDATAEFVRNGNKNKLSDDNRKKILAAYIARTDAEHFASFRDNRFIAENDYNISVSNYVDGKDPREVIDIAKLNAELKTTVARINQLRSDIDTIVSEIEGGDENDSSRL
;
A
#
# COMPACT_ATOMS: atom_id res chain seq x y z
N MET A 1 -7.40 -20.07 12.85
CA MET A 1 -7.73 -20.40 11.45
C MET A 1 -8.79 -19.40 10.98
N PRO A 2 -8.45 -18.29 10.30
CA PRO A 2 -9.48 -17.39 9.81
C PRO A 2 -10.16 -18.04 8.61
N HIS A 3 -11.47 -18.27 8.74
CA HIS A 3 -12.34 -18.76 7.69
C HIS A 3 -12.34 -17.78 6.49
N LEU A 4 -12.20 -18.33 5.27
CA LEU A 4 -12.41 -17.58 4.04
C LEU A 4 -13.92 -17.45 3.82
N THR A 5 -14.44 -16.23 3.91
CA THR A 5 -15.85 -15.95 3.60
C THR A 5 -16.09 -16.05 2.10
N SER A 6 -17.16 -16.76 1.71
CA SER A 6 -17.57 -17.02 0.33
C SER A 6 -17.75 -15.74 -0.50
N ILE A 7 -17.13 -15.70 -1.68
CA ILE A 7 -17.23 -14.59 -2.64
C ILE A 7 -18.67 -14.58 -3.18
N ARG A 8 -19.49 -13.61 -2.75
CA ARG A 8 -20.79 -13.33 -3.37
C ARG A 8 -20.57 -12.72 -4.77
N SER A 9 -20.60 -13.57 -5.79
CA SER A 9 -20.73 -13.12 -7.18
C SER A 9 -22.17 -12.65 -7.41
N VAL A 10 -22.40 -11.35 -7.41
CA VAL A 10 -23.71 -10.77 -7.77
C VAL A 10 -23.78 -10.63 -9.29
N CYS A 11 -24.62 -11.46 -9.93
CA CYS A 11 -24.93 -11.37 -11.34
C CYS A 11 -26.19 -10.51 -11.52
N THR A 12 -26.06 -9.25 -11.92
CA THR A 12 -27.20 -8.42 -12.31
C THR A 12 -27.45 -8.58 -13.82
N GLN A 13 -28.73 -8.68 -14.22
CA GLN A 13 -29.11 -8.80 -15.62
C GLN A 13 -29.20 -7.41 -16.27
N PRO A 14 -28.58 -7.15 -17.45
CA PRO A 14 -28.61 -5.83 -18.06
C PRO A 14 -29.71 -5.73 -19.13
N HIS A 15 -30.57 -4.73 -18.99
CA HIS A 15 -31.25 -4.11 -20.14
C HIS A 15 -30.54 -2.78 -20.46
N SER A 16 -30.47 -2.46 -21.75
CA SER A 16 -29.68 -1.40 -22.40
C SER A 16 -29.41 -0.12 -21.59
N GLY A 17 -28.18 0.40 -21.68
CA GLY A 17 -27.80 1.80 -21.39
C GLY A 17 -27.85 2.25 -19.92
N GLU A 18 -28.88 1.87 -19.17
CA GLU A 18 -29.06 2.20 -17.75
C GLU A 18 -28.26 1.28 -16.81
N ALA A 19 -27.76 0.14 -17.31
CA ALA A 19 -27.02 -0.84 -16.52
C ALA A 19 -25.74 -0.29 -15.84
N ILE A 20 -25.09 0.73 -16.41
CA ILE A 20 -23.87 1.33 -15.81
C ILE A 20 -24.23 2.15 -14.56
N LYS A 21 -25.43 2.76 -14.52
CA LYS A 21 -25.92 3.45 -13.32
C LYS A 21 -26.28 2.46 -12.21
N THR A 22 -26.88 1.32 -12.57
CA THR A 22 -27.35 0.31 -11.61
C THR A 22 -26.21 -0.58 -11.08
N GLU A 23 -25.17 -0.88 -11.87
CA GLU A 23 -23.99 -1.63 -11.39
C GLU A 23 -23.14 -0.80 -10.41
N PHE A 24 -23.11 0.52 -10.55
CA PHE A 24 -22.45 1.41 -9.58
C PHE A 24 -23.28 1.61 -8.29
N GLN A 25 -24.59 1.32 -8.31
CA GLN A 25 -25.38 1.25 -7.09
C GLN A 25 -24.93 0.12 -6.16
N LEU A 26 -24.35 -0.96 -6.68
CA LEU A 26 -23.72 -2.01 -5.87
C LEU A 26 -22.46 -1.51 -5.14
N LEU A 27 -21.67 -0.65 -5.78
CA LEU A 27 -20.53 0.02 -5.14
C LEU A 27 -21.00 1.00 -4.05
N ASN A 28 -22.12 1.68 -4.27
CA ASN A 28 -22.73 2.60 -3.30
C ASN A 28 -23.46 1.86 -2.15
N ALA A 29 -23.99 0.66 -2.41
CA ALA A 29 -24.65 -0.20 -1.41
C ALA A 29 -23.68 -0.78 -0.37
N HIS A 30 -22.37 -0.76 -0.65
CA HIS A 30 -21.32 -1.15 0.28
C HIS A 30 -21.06 -0.16 1.42
N ARG A 31 -21.87 0.91 1.58
CA ARG A 31 -21.90 1.75 2.80
C ARG A 31 -22.03 0.95 4.09
N ALA A 32 -22.59 -0.27 4.04
CA ALA A 32 -22.86 -1.09 5.23
C ALA A 32 -21.74 -2.09 5.60
N GLU A 33 -20.95 -2.62 4.66
CA GLU A 33 -20.07 -3.78 4.93
C GLU A 33 -18.64 -3.41 5.35
N ILE A 34 -18.23 -2.16 5.11
CA ILE A 34 -16.98 -1.60 5.66
C ILE A 34 -17.09 -1.44 7.20
N ALA A 35 -18.27 -1.74 7.78
CA ALA A 35 -18.53 -1.58 9.20
C ALA A 35 -17.85 -2.58 10.15
N SER A 36 -17.37 -3.74 9.66
CA SER A 36 -16.95 -4.88 10.49
C SER A 36 -15.44 -5.09 10.65
N GLY A 37 -14.60 -4.16 10.18
CA GLY A 37 -13.21 -4.04 10.62
C GLY A 37 -12.16 -4.87 9.88
N LEU A 38 -12.51 -5.73 8.92
CA LEU A 38 -11.53 -6.32 8.00
C LEU A 38 -12.26 -6.90 6.79
N GLN A 39 -11.95 -6.44 5.58
CA GLN A 39 -12.06 -7.24 4.36
C GLN A 39 -11.43 -6.50 3.17
N LEU A 40 -10.45 -7.15 2.53
CA LEU A 40 -9.98 -6.80 1.18
C LEU A 40 -11.11 -7.10 0.20
N THR A 41 -12.01 -6.14 -0.01
CA THR A 41 -13.15 -6.32 -0.91
C THR A 41 -12.70 -6.15 -2.36
N ARG A 42 -12.67 -7.24 -3.12
CA ARG A 42 -12.45 -7.23 -4.56
C ARG A 42 -13.79 -7.22 -5.29
N TYR A 43 -13.99 -6.26 -6.20
CA TYR A 43 -15.15 -6.23 -7.09
C TYR A 43 -14.81 -6.85 -8.44
N ARG A 44 -15.77 -7.58 -9.03
CA ARG A 44 -15.68 -8.08 -10.41
C ARG A 44 -16.98 -7.78 -11.13
N MET A 45 -16.89 -7.07 -12.25
CA MET A 45 -18.02 -6.78 -13.11
C MET A 45 -17.93 -7.65 -14.37
N LEU A 46 -19.04 -8.28 -14.74
CA LEU A 46 -19.11 -9.17 -15.90
C LEU A 46 -20.27 -8.74 -16.79
N LYS A 47 -19.96 -8.30 -18.00
CA LYS A 47 -20.97 -7.98 -19.02
C LYS A 47 -21.18 -9.18 -19.94
N LYS A 48 -22.41 -9.70 -19.98
CA LYS A 48 -22.80 -10.89 -20.78
C LYS A 48 -22.61 -10.72 -22.29
N SER A 49 -22.69 -9.49 -22.79
CA SER A 49 -22.60 -9.18 -24.22
C SER A 49 -21.52 -8.13 -24.48
N LYS A 50 -20.26 -8.52 -24.38
CA LYS A 50 -19.11 -7.66 -24.67
C LYS A 50 -18.51 -8.02 -26.04
N THR A 51 -18.15 -7.01 -26.82
CA THR A 51 -17.58 -7.17 -28.17
C THR A 51 -16.09 -7.57 -28.14
N GLY A 52 -15.42 -7.50 -26.99
CA GLY A 52 -13.98 -7.74 -26.86
C GLY A 52 -13.61 -8.61 -25.66
N ASN A 53 -12.51 -9.36 -25.81
CA ASN A 53 -11.97 -10.27 -24.79
C ASN A 53 -10.91 -9.65 -23.89
N LYS A 54 -10.97 -8.34 -23.64
CA LYS A 54 -10.06 -7.65 -22.72
C LYS A 54 -10.66 -7.55 -21.32
N VAL A 55 -9.78 -7.45 -20.33
CA VAL A 55 -10.10 -7.24 -18.91
C VAL A 55 -9.36 -6.00 -18.44
N LEU A 56 -10.06 -5.14 -17.70
CA LEU A 56 -9.48 -3.97 -17.06
C LEU A 56 -9.24 -4.30 -15.59
N PHE A 57 -8.01 -4.18 -15.16
CA PHE A 57 -7.59 -4.25 -13.77
C PHE A 57 -7.39 -2.83 -13.26
N ILE A 58 -7.92 -2.50 -12.08
CA ILE A 58 -7.77 -1.20 -11.43
C ILE A 58 -7.31 -1.46 -10.00
N ASP A 59 -6.17 -0.90 -9.62
CA ASP A 59 -5.72 -0.86 -8.23
C ASP A 59 -6.15 0.47 -7.59
N ALA A 60 -7.17 0.38 -6.74
CA ALA A 60 -7.70 1.52 -5.99
C ALA A 60 -7.19 1.56 -4.54
N THR A 61 -6.19 0.77 -4.17
CA THR A 61 -5.74 0.65 -2.77
C THR A 61 -5.29 2.00 -2.20
N ALA A 62 -4.58 2.81 -2.99
CA ALA A 62 -4.15 4.16 -2.59
C ALA A 62 -5.29 5.20 -2.54
N GLU A 63 -6.46 4.87 -3.09
CA GLU A 63 -7.62 5.77 -3.16
C GLU A 63 -8.56 5.63 -1.95
N PHE A 64 -8.20 4.81 -0.96
CA PHE A 64 -8.92 4.73 0.30
C PHE A 64 -8.40 5.76 1.29
N VAL A 65 -9.32 6.53 1.87
CA VAL A 65 -9.02 7.47 2.94
C VAL A 65 -9.40 6.84 4.27
N ARG A 66 -8.49 6.87 5.24
CA ARG A 66 -8.78 6.36 6.57
C ARG A 66 -9.77 7.27 7.28
N ASN A 67 -10.85 6.69 7.80
CA ASN A 67 -11.84 7.38 8.62
C ASN A 67 -12.08 6.56 9.90
N GLY A 68 -11.35 6.91 10.96
CA GLY A 68 -11.29 6.14 12.21
C GLY A 68 -10.75 4.73 11.97
N ASN A 69 -11.54 3.72 12.35
CA ASN A 69 -11.21 2.29 12.20
C ASN A 69 -11.63 1.71 10.84
N LYS A 70 -12.10 2.54 9.92
CA LYS A 70 -12.70 2.11 8.65
C LYS A 70 -12.05 2.85 7.48
N ASN A 71 -11.96 2.18 6.33
CA ASN A 71 -11.48 2.78 5.09
C ASN A 71 -12.67 3.32 4.30
N LYS A 72 -12.66 4.59 3.91
CA LYS A 72 -13.74 5.21 3.14
C LYS A 72 -13.20 5.67 1.79
N LEU A 73 -13.99 5.48 0.74
CA LEU A 73 -13.72 6.13 -0.54
C LEU A 73 -14.39 7.50 -0.59
N SER A 74 -13.60 8.56 -0.79
CA SER A 74 -14.12 9.92 -0.98
C SER A 74 -14.89 10.02 -2.31
N ASP A 75 -15.68 11.08 -2.46
CA ASP A 75 -16.44 11.33 -3.70
C ASP A 75 -15.52 11.53 -4.90
N ASP A 76 -14.39 12.21 -4.69
CA ASP A 76 -13.42 12.47 -5.76
C ASP A 76 -12.64 11.21 -6.13
N ASN A 77 -12.29 10.38 -5.15
CA ASN A 77 -11.65 9.08 -5.40
C ASN A 77 -12.61 8.14 -6.16
N ARG A 78 -13.92 8.19 -5.87
CA ARG A 78 -14.93 7.46 -6.66
C ARG A 78 -14.97 7.95 -8.10
N LYS A 79 -14.98 9.27 -8.33
CA LYS A 79 -14.95 9.84 -9.67
C LYS A 79 -13.70 9.43 -10.44
N LYS A 80 -12.54 9.38 -9.78
CA LYS A 80 -11.28 8.92 -10.38
C LYS A 80 -11.35 7.46 -10.85
N ILE A 81 -11.83 6.55 -9.99
CA ILE A 81 -12.03 5.14 -10.37
C ILE A 81 -13.03 5.03 -11.52
N LEU A 82 -14.13 5.78 -11.46
CA LEU A 82 -15.15 5.78 -12.50
C LEU A 82 -14.59 6.29 -13.84
N ALA A 83 -13.78 7.35 -13.82
CA ALA A 83 -13.13 7.88 -15.01
C ALA A 83 -12.21 6.84 -15.66
N ALA A 84 -11.39 6.12 -14.88
CA ALA A 84 -10.56 5.04 -15.41
C ALA A 84 -11.36 3.87 -15.94
N TYR A 85 -12.47 3.51 -15.27
CA TYR A 85 -13.39 2.49 -15.77
C TYR A 85 -14.03 2.86 -17.11
N ILE A 86 -14.40 4.13 -17.29
CA ILE A 86 -14.98 4.64 -18.55
C ILE A 86 -13.92 4.69 -19.65
N ALA A 87 -12.70 5.18 -19.34
CA ALA A 87 -11.62 5.30 -20.31
C ALA A 87 -11.15 3.95 -20.85
N ARG A 88 -11.07 2.92 -20.00
CA ARG A 88 -10.58 1.57 -20.34
C ARG A 88 -9.20 1.57 -20.99
N THR A 89 -8.31 2.43 -20.51
CA THR A 89 -6.91 2.53 -20.95
C THR A 89 -5.97 2.16 -19.81
N ASP A 90 -4.71 1.90 -20.16
CA ASP A 90 -3.63 1.75 -19.19
C ASP A 90 -3.39 3.08 -18.45
N ALA A 91 -3.11 2.99 -17.15
CA ALA A 91 -2.70 4.11 -16.32
C ALA A 91 -1.62 3.63 -15.36
N GLU A 92 -0.47 4.29 -15.37
CA GLU A 92 0.68 3.92 -14.56
C GLU A 92 0.30 3.83 -13.07
N HIS A 93 0.72 2.73 -12.43
CA HIS A 93 0.41 2.38 -11.04
C HIS A 93 -1.07 2.34 -10.64
N PHE A 94 -1.99 2.35 -11.60
CA PHE A 94 -3.41 2.50 -11.30
C PHE A 94 -4.31 1.56 -12.10
N ALA A 95 -4.09 1.41 -13.40
CA ALA A 95 -4.94 0.58 -14.25
C ALA A 95 -4.17 -0.11 -15.37
N SER A 96 -4.63 -1.32 -15.71
CA SER A 96 -4.01 -2.16 -16.72
C SER A 96 -5.09 -2.87 -17.52
N PHE A 97 -5.10 -2.63 -18.82
CA PHE A 97 -6.04 -3.17 -19.78
C PHE A 97 -5.33 -4.27 -20.57
N ARG A 98 -5.69 -5.52 -20.27
CA ARG A 98 -4.99 -6.70 -20.80
C ARG A 98 -5.94 -7.58 -21.58
N ASP A 99 -5.43 -8.16 -22.66
CA ASP A 99 -6.11 -9.22 -23.40
C ASP A 99 -6.17 -10.50 -22.58
N ASN A 100 -7.24 -11.27 -22.78
CA ASN A 100 -7.44 -12.55 -22.07
C ASN A 100 -6.31 -13.55 -22.30
N ARG A 101 -5.53 -13.40 -23.38
CA ARG A 101 -4.36 -14.24 -23.66
C ARG A 101 -3.30 -14.13 -22.55
N PHE A 102 -2.95 -12.92 -22.13
CA PHE A 102 -1.98 -12.70 -21.05
C PHE A 102 -2.46 -13.28 -19.72
N ILE A 103 -3.77 -13.27 -19.51
CA ILE A 103 -4.38 -13.86 -18.32
C ILE A 103 -4.28 -15.39 -18.37
N ALA A 104 -4.47 -15.99 -19.54
CA ALA A 104 -4.29 -17.43 -19.74
C ALA A 104 -2.82 -17.88 -19.55
N GLU A 105 -1.87 -17.07 -20.03
CA GLU A 105 -0.43 -17.29 -19.81
C GLU A 105 -0.05 -17.24 -18.32
N ASN A 106 -0.81 -16.49 -17.51
CA ASN A 106 -0.64 -16.39 -16.06
C ASN A 106 -1.60 -17.31 -15.27
N ASP A 107 -1.94 -18.48 -15.83
CA ASP A 107 -2.80 -19.51 -15.22
C ASP A 107 -4.15 -18.98 -14.70
N TYR A 108 -4.74 -18.03 -15.45
CA TYR A 108 -5.98 -17.34 -15.07
C TYR A 108 -5.94 -16.67 -13.69
N ASN A 109 -4.75 -16.36 -13.18
CA ASN A 109 -4.60 -15.60 -11.95
C ASN A 109 -5.02 -14.15 -12.19
N ILE A 110 -6.19 -13.79 -11.70
CA ILE A 110 -6.80 -12.46 -11.86
C ILE A 110 -6.49 -11.50 -10.70
N SER A 111 -5.41 -11.74 -9.96
CA SER A 111 -4.97 -10.79 -8.93
C SER A 111 -4.55 -9.47 -9.57
N VAL A 112 -5.06 -8.34 -9.05
CA VAL A 112 -4.76 -7.00 -9.59
C VAL A 112 -3.25 -6.72 -9.56
N SER A 113 -2.56 -7.15 -8.50
CA SER A 113 -1.11 -6.98 -8.32
C SER A 113 -0.24 -7.66 -9.37
N ASN A 114 -0.80 -8.60 -10.15
CA ASN A 114 -0.05 -9.22 -11.25
C ASN A 114 -0.06 -8.38 -12.53
N TYR A 115 -0.94 -7.37 -12.61
CA TYR A 115 -1.16 -6.60 -13.83
C TYR A 115 -0.99 -5.11 -13.63
N VAL A 116 -1.08 -4.62 -12.41
CA VAL A 116 -0.87 -3.22 -12.03
C VAL A 116 0.27 -3.17 -11.03
N ASP A 117 1.38 -2.54 -11.41
CA ASP A 117 2.52 -2.34 -10.53
C ASP A 117 2.17 -1.32 -9.46
N GLY A 118 2.28 -1.69 -8.18
CA GLY A 118 2.09 -0.73 -7.10
C GLY A 118 3.09 0.43 -7.20
N LYS A 119 2.65 1.63 -6.85
CA LYS A 119 3.57 2.77 -6.69
C LYS A 119 4.57 2.45 -5.58
N ASP A 120 5.87 2.47 -5.86
CA ASP A 120 6.90 2.31 -4.81
C ASP A 120 6.85 3.56 -3.90
N PRO A 121 6.49 3.42 -2.61
CA PRO A 121 6.44 4.55 -1.70
C PRO A 121 7.82 4.93 -1.15
N ARG A 122 8.90 4.22 -1.49
CA ARG A 122 10.23 4.53 -0.98
C ARG A 122 10.65 5.93 -1.46
N GLU A 123 10.91 6.79 -0.49
CA GLU A 123 11.54 8.08 -0.74
C GLU A 123 12.95 7.86 -1.28
N VAL A 124 13.37 8.71 -2.22
CA VAL A 124 14.75 8.72 -2.71
C VAL A 124 15.62 9.25 -1.58
N ILE A 125 16.29 8.34 -0.87
CA ILE A 125 17.20 8.68 0.23
C ILE A 125 18.49 9.23 -0.37
N ASP A 126 18.90 10.43 0.05
CA ASP A 126 20.22 10.98 -0.28
C ASP A 126 21.30 10.23 0.52
N ILE A 127 21.96 9.29 -0.16
CA ILE A 127 23.04 8.48 0.41
C ILE A 127 24.22 9.33 0.86
N ALA A 128 24.51 10.45 0.19
CA ALA A 128 25.61 11.33 0.56
C ALA A 128 25.30 12.07 1.87
N LYS A 129 24.09 12.60 2.01
CA LYS A 129 23.63 13.24 3.25
C LYS A 129 23.65 12.27 4.43
N LEU A 130 23.10 11.07 4.26
CA LEU A 130 23.09 10.04 5.30
C LEU A 130 24.50 9.67 5.77
N ASN A 131 25.44 9.51 4.83
CA ASN A 131 26.84 9.23 5.17
C ASN A 131 27.54 10.39 5.88
N ALA A 132 27.17 11.64 5.58
CA ALA A 132 27.70 12.81 6.28
C ALA A 132 27.20 12.87 7.74
N GLU A 133 25.92 12.59 7.96
CA GLU A 133 25.33 12.48 9.30
C GLU A 133 25.95 11.34 10.11
N LEU A 134 26.19 10.19 9.46
CA LEU A 134 26.87 9.04 10.06
C LEU A 134 28.28 9.40 10.53
N LYS A 135 29.09 10.04 9.66
CA LYS A 135 30.45 10.49 10.01
C LYS A 135 30.44 11.45 11.20
N THR A 136 29.50 12.39 11.21
CA THR A 136 29.36 13.36 12.31
C THR A 136 29.02 12.66 13.62
N THR A 137 28.13 11.68 13.58
CA THR A 137 27.72 10.89 14.76
C THR A 137 28.88 10.08 15.30
N VAL A 138 29.64 9.39 14.44
CA VAL A 138 30.82 8.61 14.84
C VAL A 138 31.92 9.51 15.43
N ALA A 139 32.15 10.69 14.86
CA ALA A 139 33.10 11.66 15.42
C ALA A 139 32.71 12.07 16.84
N ARG A 140 31.42 12.34 17.09
CA ARG A 140 30.91 12.66 18.44
C ARG A 140 31.10 11.49 19.41
N ILE A 141 30.82 10.25 18.97
CA ILE A 141 31.05 9.05 19.79
C ILE A 141 32.51 8.92 20.18
N ASN A 142 33.44 9.15 19.25
CA ASN A 142 34.87 9.06 19.54
C ASN A 142 35.32 10.14 20.52
N GLN A 143 34.81 11.37 20.39
CA GLN A 143 35.09 12.42 21.36
C GLN A 143 34.62 12.01 22.77
N LEU A 144 33.37 11.59 22.89
CA LEU A 144 32.81 11.18 24.18
C LEU A 144 33.57 10.00 24.80
N ARG A 145 34.09 9.06 23.99
CA ARG A 145 34.95 7.98 24.49
C ARG A 145 36.27 8.50 25.04
N SER A 146 36.92 9.42 24.34
CA SER A 146 38.15 10.07 24.82
C SER A 146 37.92 10.83 26.13
N ASP A 147 36.78 11.51 26.25
CA ASP A 147 36.42 12.24 27.46
C ASP A 147 36.21 11.27 28.63
N ILE A 148 35.55 10.12 28.39
CA ILE A 148 35.39 9.06 29.39
C ILE A 148 36.75 8.50 29.82
N ASP A 149 37.64 8.17 28.88
CA ASP A 149 38.97 7.61 29.17
C ASP A 149 39.81 8.57 30.02
N THR A 150 39.66 9.88 29.80
CA THR A 150 40.30 10.93 30.61
C THR A 150 39.79 10.90 32.04
N ILE A 151 38.48 10.88 32.24
CA ILE A 151 37.85 10.84 33.58
C ILE A 151 38.24 9.55 34.32
N VAL A 152 38.25 8.41 33.64
CA VAL A 152 38.65 7.13 34.24
C VAL A 152 40.11 7.17 34.70
N SER A 153 41.01 7.70 33.88
CA SER A 153 42.43 7.82 34.23
C SER A 153 42.65 8.73 35.45
N GLU A 154 41.87 9.81 35.58
CA GLU A 154 41.91 10.69 36.76
C GLU A 154 41.44 9.98 38.04
N ILE A 155 40.43 9.10 37.94
CA ILE A 155 39.90 8.34 39.09
C ILE A 155 40.86 7.22 39.49
N GLU A 156 41.36 6.42 38.54
CA GLU A 156 42.26 5.30 38.83
C GLU A 156 43.61 5.76 39.42
N GLY A 157 44.10 6.95 39.04
CA GLY A 157 45.29 7.55 39.65
C GLY A 157 45.09 8.07 41.08
N GLY A 158 43.84 8.17 41.56
CA GLY A 158 43.51 8.61 42.92
C GLY A 158 43.60 7.52 43.98
N ASP A 159 43.45 6.25 43.60
CA ASP A 159 43.32 5.13 44.54
C ASP A 159 44.67 4.59 45.07
N GLU A 160 45.82 4.97 44.48
CA GLU A 160 47.14 4.56 45.00
C GLU A 160 47.55 5.28 46.30
N ASN A 161 46.90 6.40 46.66
CA ASN A 161 47.32 7.23 47.80
C ASN A 161 46.70 6.83 49.16
N ASP A 162 45.78 5.86 49.22
CA ASP A 162 45.13 5.47 50.49
C ASP A 162 45.70 4.19 51.14
N SER A 163 46.62 3.47 50.47
CA SER A 163 47.26 2.27 51.03
C SER A 163 48.46 2.54 51.96
N SER A 164 48.88 3.80 52.15
CA SER A 164 50.02 4.16 53.01
C SER A 164 49.63 4.65 54.42
N ARG A 165 48.39 4.41 54.87
CA ARG A 165 47.90 4.77 56.21
C ARG A 165 47.54 3.54 57.07
N LEU A 166 48.45 2.58 57.17
CA LEU A 166 48.42 1.52 58.19
C LEU A 166 49.62 1.64 59.12
#